data_AF-A0A0C3JSA6-F1
#
_entry.id   AF-A0A0C3JSA6-F1
#
_cell.length_a   1.000
_cell.length_b   1.000
_cell.length_c   1.000
_cell.angle_alpha   90.00
_cell.angle_beta   90.00
_cell.angle_gamma   90.00
#
_symmetry.space_group_name_H-M   'P 1'
#
loop_
_entity.id
_entity.type
_entity.pdbx_description
1 polymer ?
#
loop_
_entity_poly.entity_id
_entity_poly.type
_entity_poly.pdbx_seq_one_letter_code
_entity_poly.pdbx_strand_id
1 'polypeptide(L)'
;IGQEPATSPASDKLFVLCDVSSINRFWGPIVIERPGGRVTIGDLLEGIYIFFQMHLSRAEVAYISSLGPEYYRLPLAAYQRRVAQRPSGVPRDRDGRDGIRRVDCLGDGRRWWGAWVTHNPNGTWQLNLGL
;
A
#
# COMPACT_ATOMS: atom_id res chain seq x y z
N ILE A 1 12.27 -18.45 3.18
CA ILE A 1 11.52 -17.45 3.98
C ILE A 1 10.35 -17.00 3.13
N GLY A 2 9.12 -17.09 3.63
CA GLY A 2 7.94 -16.56 2.95
C GLY A 2 7.02 -17.60 2.30
N GLN A 3 7.24 -18.90 2.53
CA GLN A 3 6.36 -19.99 2.06
C GLN A 3 5.45 -20.53 3.17
N GLU A 4 5.72 -20.10 4.40
CA GLU A 4 4.88 -20.33 5.56
C GLU A 4 3.53 -19.62 5.37
N PRO A 5 2.41 -20.19 5.84
CA PRO A 5 1.12 -19.51 5.83
C PRO A 5 1.22 -18.15 6.53
N ALA A 6 0.60 -17.12 5.96
CA ALA A 6 0.56 -15.78 6.56
C ALA A 6 -0.30 -15.70 7.83
N THR A 7 -1.22 -16.66 8.01
CA THR A 7 -2.20 -16.69 9.09
C THR A 7 -2.38 -18.12 9.61
N SER A 8 -2.87 -18.24 10.85
CA SER A 8 -3.32 -19.49 11.46
C SER A 8 -4.72 -19.29 12.04
N PRO A 9 -5.77 -19.93 11.51
CA PRO A 9 -5.74 -20.90 10.39
C PRO A 9 -5.33 -20.25 9.06
N ALA A 10 -4.80 -21.05 8.14
CA ALA A 10 -4.40 -20.59 6.82
C ALA A 10 -5.63 -20.13 6.01
N SER A 11 -5.46 -19.06 5.22
CA SER A 11 -6.50 -18.50 4.36
C SER A 11 -5.99 -18.30 2.93
N ASP A 12 -6.89 -18.40 1.96
CA ASP A 12 -6.65 -18.16 0.53
C ASP A 12 -6.85 -16.68 0.13
N LYS A 13 -7.42 -15.87 1.02
CA LYS A 13 -7.70 -14.45 0.81
C LYS A 13 -7.53 -13.62 2.08
N LEU A 14 -6.73 -12.56 1.99
CA LEU A 14 -6.49 -11.62 3.08
C LEU A 14 -6.96 -10.22 2.71
N PHE A 15 -7.62 -9.57 3.67
CA PHE A 15 -7.89 -8.14 3.65
C PHE A 15 -6.95 -7.47 4.64
N VAL A 16 -6.05 -6.64 4.12
CA VAL A 16 -5.11 -5.87 4.93
C VAL A 16 -5.55 -4.41 4.93
N LEU A 17 -6.00 -3.94 6.08
CA LEU A 17 -6.33 -2.53 6.29
C LEU A 17 -5.07 -1.74 6.58
N CYS A 18 -4.92 -0.63 5.90
CA CYS A 18 -3.85 0.31 6.14
C CYS A 18 -4.44 1.68 6.38
N ASP A 19 -4.22 2.25 7.57
CA ASP A 19 -4.71 3.58 7.88
C ASP A 19 -3.78 4.65 7.28
N VAL A 20 -3.94 4.88 5.97
CA VAL A 20 -3.22 5.95 5.25
C VAL A 20 -4.13 7.16 5.08
N SER A 21 -4.24 7.98 6.12
CA SER A 21 -4.86 9.31 6.04
C SER A 21 -6.26 9.31 5.36
N SER A 22 -6.69 10.46 4.85
CA SER A 22 -7.99 10.67 4.21
C SER A 22 -8.19 9.91 2.88
N ILE A 23 -7.13 9.32 2.31
CA ILE A 23 -7.19 8.60 1.03
C ILE A 23 -7.54 7.12 1.17
N ASN A 24 -7.44 6.56 2.38
CA ASN A 24 -7.81 5.18 2.64
C ASN A 24 -9.26 4.86 2.19
N ARG A 25 -10.18 5.84 2.32
CA ARG A 25 -11.56 5.73 1.80
C ARG A 25 -11.65 5.51 0.29
N PHE A 26 -10.64 5.94 -0.46
CA PHE A 26 -10.60 5.79 -1.92
C PHE A 26 -10.05 4.42 -2.33
N TRP A 27 -9.10 3.87 -1.59
CA TRP A 27 -8.42 2.62 -1.97
C TRP A 27 -9.10 1.38 -1.43
N GLY A 28 -9.71 1.47 -0.25
CA GLY A 28 -10.19 0.31 0.48
C GLY A 28 -9.05 -0.58 0.99
N PRO A 29 -9.36 -1.81 1.45
CA PRO A 29 -8.35 -2.76 1.91
C PRO A 29 -7.40 -3.17 0.78
N ILE A 30 -6.15 -3.47 1.15
CA ILE A 30 -5.26 -4.24 0.29
C ILE A 30 -5.80 -5.67 0.25
N VAL A 31 -6.20 -6.13 -0.93
CA VAL A 31 -6.73 -7.48 -1.13
C VAL A 31 -5.64 -8.36 -1.72
N ILE A 32 -5.33 -9.45 -1.02
CA ILE A 32 -4.30 -10.41 -1.43
C ILE A 32 -4.96 -11.78 -1.52
N GLU A 33 -4.94 -12.37 -2.72
CA GLU A 33 -5.63 -13.62 -3.03
C GLU A 33 -4.67 -14.62 -3.66
N ARG A 34 -4.82 -15.89 -3.29
CA ARG A 34 -4.13 -17.01 -3.93
C ARG A 34 -5.15 -18.11 -4.25
N PRO A 35 -5.83 -18.04 -5.42
CA PRO A 35 -6.84 -19.01 -5.82
C PRO A 35 -6.30 -20.44 -5.78
N GLY A 36 -7.01 -21.34 -5.09
CA GLY A 36 -6.62 -22.76 -4.98
C GLY A 36 -5.41 -23.03 -4.09
N GLY A 37 -4.96 -22.04 -3.29
CA GLY A 37 -3.84 -22.17 -2.38
C GLY A 37 -4.05 -21.43 -1.06
N ARG A 38 -2.95 -21.22 -0.34
CA ARG A 38 -2.93 -20.40 0.88
C ARG A 38 -2.04 -19.19 0.64
N VAL A 39 -2.44 -18.04 1.18
CA VAL A 39 -1.60 -16.85 1.18
C VAL A 39 -0.43 -17.09 2.12
N THR A 40 0.78 -16.94 1.60
CA THR A 40 2.01 -17.08 2.36
C THR A 40 2.49 -15.72 2.87
N ILE A 41 3.43 -15.71 3.81
CA ILE A 41 4.07 -14.46 4.26
C ILE A 41 4.71 -13.72 3.06
N GLY A 42 5.29 -14.45 2.10
CA GLY A 42 5.84 -13.86 0.88
C GLY A 42 4.78 -13.13 0.06
N ASP A 43 3.63 -13.77 -0.17
CA ASP A 43 2.51 -13.16 -0.90
C ASP A 43 1.98 -11.92 -0.18
N LEU A 44 1.90 -11.97 1.16
CA LEU A 44 1.46 -10.85 1.98
C LEU A 44 2.38 -9.64 1.78
N LEU A 45 3.69 -9.83 1.94
CA LEU A 45 4.68 -8.75 1.79
C LEU A 45 4.74 -8.22 0.36
N GLU A 46 4.69 -9.11 -0.64
CA GLU A 46 4.66 -8.74 -2.06
C GLU A 46 3.39 -7.97 -2.42
N GLY A 47 2.22 -8.42 -1.96
CA GLY A 47 0.95 -7.74 -2.22
C GLY A 47 0.91 -6.33 -1.63
N ILE A 48 1.42 -6.16 -0.42
CA ILE A 48 1.56 -4.83 0.21
C ILE A 48 2.54 -3.96 -0.60
N TYR A 49 3.69 -4.51 -0.99
CA TYR A 49 4.66 -3.79 -1.79
C TYR A 49 4.06 -3.34 -3.13
N ILE A 50 3.44 -4.24 -3.89
CA ILE A 50 2.80 -3.94 -5.18
C ILE A 50 1.74 -2.85 -5.02
N PHE A 51 0.88 -2.97 -4.00
CA PHE A 51 -0.14 -1.96 -3.70
C PHE A 51 0.47 -0.56 -3.56
N PHE A 52 1.57 -0.42 -2.81
CA PHE A 52 2.24 0.86 -2.62
C PHE A 52 3.00 1.35 -3.85
N GLN A 53 3.41 0.46 -4.75
CA GLN A 53 4.02 0.83 -6.03
C GLN A 53 3.01 1.31 -7.08
N MET A 54 1.70 1.14 -6.87
CA MET A 54 0.69 1.61 -7.81
C MET A 54 0.73 3.14 -7.95
N HIS A 55 0.62 3.60 -9.20
CA HIS A 55 0.47 5.03 -9.51
C HIS A 55 -0.91 5.52 -9.09
N LEU A 56 -0.97 6.77 -8.63
CA LEU A 56 -2.26 7.45 -8.47
C LEU A 56 -2.87 7.71 -9.84
N SER A 57 -4.12 7.30 -9.99
CA SER A 57 -5.01 7.67 -11.07
C SER A 57 -5.34 9.16 -11.04
N ARG A 58 -5.84 9.68 -12.17
CA ARG A 58 -6.30 11.07 -12.26
C ARG A 58 -7.41 11.39 -11.25
N ALA A 59 -8.29 10.44 -10.99
CA ALA A 59 -9.38 10.60 -10.02
C ALA A 59 -8.84 10.69 -8.58
N GLU A 60 -7.86 9.86 -8.22
CA GLU A 60 -7.17 9.93 -6.93
C GLU A 60 -6.47 11.28 -6.75
N VAL A 61 -5.73 11.75 -7.75
CA VAL A 61 -5.07 13.06 -7.71
C VAL A 61 -6.08 14.19 -7.56
N ALA A 62 -7.18 14.16 -8.33
CA ALA A 62 -8.22 15.18 -8.24
C ALA A 62 -8.89 15.20 -6.86
N TYR A 63 -9.15 14.03 -6.27
CA TYR A 63 -9.70 13.90 -4.93
C TYR A 63 -8.74 14.43 -3.86
N ILE A 64 -7.45 14.06 -3.89
CA ILE A 64 -6.46 14.58 -2.93
C ILE A 64 -6.40 16.10 -3.02
N SER A 65 -6.34 16.65 -4.24
CA SER A 65 -6.26 18.09 -4.47
C SER A 65 -7.51 18.83 -3.99
N SER A 66 -8.68 18.19 -3.96
CA SER A 66 -9.92 18.82 -3.47
C SER A 66 -10.01 18.88 -1.94
N LEU A 67 -9.22 18.07 -1.21
CA LEU A 67 -9.18 18.10 0.25
C LEU A 67 -8.45 19.34 0.80
N GLY A 68 -7.58 19.96 0.00
CA GLY A 68 -6.81 21.13 0.36
C GLY A 68 -5.39 21.10 -0.22
N PRO A 69 -4.74 22.26 -0.41
CA PRO A 69 -3.41 22.33 -1.02
C PRO A 69 -2.35 21.57 -0.20
N GLU A 70 -2.46 21.52 1.13
CA GLU A 70 -1.55 20.76 1.99
C GLU A 70 -1.58 19.24 1.73
N TYR A 71 -2.74 18.67 1.41
CA TYR A 71 -2.90 17.23 1.17
C TYR A 71 -2.20 16.77 -0.11
N TYR A 72 -2.08 17.64 -1.12
CA TYR A 72 -1.35 17.34 -2.35
C TYR A 72 0.15 17.62 -2.22
N ARG A 73 0.55 18.61 -1.42
CA ARG A 73 1.97 18.98 -1.23
C ARG A 73 2.80 17.87 -0.60
N LEU A 74 2.23 17.14 0.36
CA LEU A 74 2.93 16.05 1.05
C LEU A 74 3.30 14.89 0.10
N PRO A 75 2.38 14.28 -0.67
CA PRO A 75 2.70 13.30 -1.69
C PRO A 75 3.65 13.83 -2.76
N LEU A 76 3.48 15.09 -3.20
CA LEU A 76 4.35 15.68 -4.21
C LEU A 76 5.81 15.80 -3.73
N ALA A 77 6.02 16.26 -2.49
CA ALA A 77 7.36 16.34 -1.90
C ALA A 77 7.97 14.94 -1.66
N ALA A 78 7.16 13.96 -1.26
CA ALA A 78 7.60 12.57 -1.12
C ALA A 78 8.02 11.96 -2.47
N TYR A 79 7.24 12.20 -3.51
CA TYR A 79 7.53 11.81 -4.89
C TYR A 79 8.86 12.44 -5.37
N GLN A 80 9.04 13.75 -5.19
CA GLN A 80 10.26 14.46 -5.59
C GLN A 80 11.50 13.87 -4.90
N ARG A 81 11.43 13.59 -3.60
CA ARG A 81 12.51 12.93 -2.85
C ARG A 81 12.81 11.53 -3.40
N ARG A 82 11.78 10.73 -3.68
CA ARG A 82 11.94 9.38 -4.25
C ARG A 82 12.64 9.42 -5.60
N VAL A 83 12.28 10.37 -6.47
CA VAL A 83 12.92 10.54 -7.79
C VAL A 83 14.37 11.02 -7.65
N ALA A 84 14.63 11.97 -6.74
CA ALA A 84 15.98 12.50 -6.51
C ALA A 84 16.96 11.45 -5.94
N GLN A 85 16.47 10.50 -5.15
CA GLN A 85 17.26 9.43 -4.55
C GLN A 85 17.46 8.21 -5.47
N ARG A 86 16.93 8.25 -6.70
CA ARG A 86 17.04 7.12 -7.64
C ARG A 86 18.50 6.92 -8.05
N PRO A 87 19.05 5.69 -7.93
CA PRO A 87 20.41 5.41 -8.39
C PRO A 87 20.57 5.69 -9.89
N SER A 88 21.71 6.27 -10.26
CA SER A 88 22.08 6.46 -11.67
C SER A 88 22.08 5.12 -12.41
N GLY A 89 21.29 5.00 -13.47
CA GLY A 89 21.22 3.78 -14.29
C GLY A 89 19.97 2.92 -14.10
N VAL A 90 19.10 3.22 -13.13
CA VAL A 90 17.77 2.60 -13.08
C VAL A 90 16.91 3.22 -14.18
N PRO A 91 16.48 2.47 -15.21
CA PRO A 91 15.66 3.01 -16.29
C PRO A 91 14.41 3.66 -15.70
N ARG A 92 14.03 4.84 -16.19
CA ARG A 92 12.70 5.42 -15.91
C ARG A 92 11.65 4.35 -16.23
N ASP A 93 10.55 4.33 -15.48
CA ASP A 93 9.45 3.42 -15.79
C ASP A 93 9.13 3.52 -17.28
N ARG A 94 8.97 2.38 -17.96
CA ARG A 94 8.95 2.24 -19.43
C ARG A 94 8.01 3.23 -20.15
N ASP A 95 7.01 3.75 -19.44
CA ASP A 95 6.01 4.70 -19.94
C ASP A 95 6.36 6.18 -19.72
N GLY A 96 7.55 6.51 -19.21
CA GLY A 96 7.98 7.88 -18.93
C GLY A 96 7.16 8.60 -17.85
N ARG A 97 6.25 7.90 -17.18
CA ARG A 97 5.42 8.43 -16.08
C ARG A 97 6.08 8.10 -14.76
N ASP A 98 7.09 8.86 -14.37
CA ASP A 98 7.41 9.00 -12.94
C ASP A 98 6.23 9.77 -12.32
N GLY A 99 5.16 9.05 -11.98
CA GLY A 99 3.98 9.62 -11.34
C GLY A 99 4.06 9.50 -9.82
N ILE A 100 3.21 10.25 -9.12
CA ILE A 100 2.97 10.05 -7.70
C ILE A 100 2.40 8.63 -7.53
N ARG A 101 3.00 7.85 -6.62
CA ARG A 101 2.57 6.51 -6.24
C ARG A 101 1.87 6.53 -4.89
N ARG A 102 1.15 5.47 -4.56
CA ARG A 102 0.51 5.32 -3.24
C ARG A 102 1.50 5.42 -2.08
N VAL A 103 2.72 4.89 -2.26
CA VAL A 103 3.81 5.03 -1.27
C VAL A 103 4.16 6.49 -0.96
N ASP A 104 4.01 7.39 -1.92
CA ASP A 104 4.32 8.81 -1.72
C ASP A 104 3.28 9.47 -0.79
N CYS A 105 2.07 8.92 -0.71
CA CYS A 105 1.02 9.40 0.21
C CYS A 105 1.30 9.06 1.68
N LEU A 106 2.25 8.16 1.96
CA LEU A 106 2.69 7.84 3.32
C LEU A 106 3.53 8.98 3.96
N GLY A 107 3.98 9.95 3.16
CA GLY A 107 4.83 11.03 3.67
C GLY A 107 6.11 10.48 4.29
N ASP A 108 6.34 10.78 5.57
CA ASP A 108 7.47 10.26 6.38
C ASP A 108 7.08 9.04 7.24
N GLY A 109 5.80 8.63 7.27
CA GLY A 109 5.29 7.44 7.94
C GLY A 109 5.54 6.16 7.13
N ARG A 110 6.80 5.89 6.79
CA ARG A 110 7.21 4.72 6.01
C ARG A 110 7.84 3.62 6.87
N ARG A 111 7.65 3.66 8.19
CA ARG A 111 8.34 2.74 9.11
C ARG A 111 7.45 1.54 9.37
N TRP A 112 7.65 0.51 8.57
CA TRP A 112 7.04 -0.79 8.83
C TRP A 112 7.37 -1.29 10.25
N TRP A 113 6.35 -1.67 11.00
CA TRP A 113 6.51 -2.35 12.30
C TRP A 113 5.68 -3.63 12.45
N GLY A 114 4.92 -4.02 11.42
CA GLY A 114 4.28 -5.33 11.36
C GLY A 114 2.86 -5.31 10.82
N ALA A 115 2.21 -6.46 10.92
CA ALA A 115 0.77 -6.60 10.74
C ALA A 115 0.19 -7.35 11.95
N TRP A 116 -1.04 -7.02 12.34
CA TRP A 116 -1.73 -7.68 13.45
C TRP A 116 -3.19 -7.94 13.12
N VAL A 117 -3.77 -8.95 13.77
CA VAL A 117 -5.17 -9.34 13.59
C VAL A 117 -6.07 -8.49 14.50
N THR A 118 -7.19 -8.02 13.96
CA THR A 118 -8.34 -7.57 14.75
C THR A 118 -9.51 -8.51 14.50
N HIS A 119 -10.10 -9.01 15.58
CA HIS A 119 -11.35 -9.75 15.54
C HIS A 119 -12.52 -8.79 15.71
N ASN A 120 -13.47 -8.84 14.79
CA ASN A 120 -14.66 -8.00 14.79
C ASN A 120 -15.79 -8.67 15.58
N PRO A 121 -16.72 -7.89 16.18
CA PRO A 121 -17.85 -8.45 16.95
C PRO A 121 -18.79 -9.36 16.13
N ASN A 122 -18.82 -9.20 14.81
CA ASN A 122 -19.60 -10.02 13.89
C ASN A 122 -18.92 -11.35 13.52
N GLY A 123 -17.83 -11.72 14.20
CA GLY A 123 -17.11 -12.97 13.96
C GLY A 123 -16.15 -12.95 12.76
N THR A 124 -16.02 -11.82 12.05
CA THR A 124 -14.99 -11.66 11.02
C THR A 124 -13.67 -11.23 11.64
N TRP A 125 -12.59 -11.31 10.87
CA TRP A 125 -11.29 -10.78 11.26
C TRP A 125 -10.62 -10.08 10.08
N GLN A 126 -9.67 -9.21 10.38
CA GLN A 126 -8.90 -8.46 9.39
C GLN A 126 -7.45 -8.33 9.84
N LEU A 127 -6.54 -8.17 8.89
CA LEU A 127 -5.17 -7.75 9.18
C LEU A 127 -5.11 -6.24 9.14
N ASN A 128 -4.42 -5.65 10.10
CA ASN A 128 -4.10 -4.23 10.09
C ASN A 128 -2.62 -4.08 9.83
N LEU A 129 -2.28 -3.02 9.13
CA LEU A 129 -0.93 -2.71 8.71
C LEU A 129 -0.31 -1.58 9.52
N GLY A 130 0.84 -1.85 10.13
CA GLY A 130 1.63 -0.88 10.88
C GLY A 130 2.74 -0.25 10.05
N LEU A 131 2.64 1.06 9.83
CA LEU A 131 3.58 1.92 9.10
C LEU A 131 4.09 3.10 9.95
#